data_AF-A0A5D2WTH6-F1
#
_entry.id   AF-A0A5D2WTH6-F1
#
_cell.length_a   1.000
_cell.length_b   1.000
_cell.length_c   1.000
_cell.angle_alpha   90.00
_cell.angle_beta   90.00
_cell.angle_gamma   90.00
#
_symmetry.space_group_name_H-M   'P 1'
#
loop_
_entity.id
_entity.type
_entity.pdbx_description
1 polymer ?
#
loop_
_entity_poly.entity_id
_entity_poly.type
_entity_poly.pdbx_seq_one_letter_code
_entity_poly.pdbx_strand_id
1 'polypeptide(L)'
;MYNEGEITRISDMVGPYSGRITQLFYKVKSLMNRSTMSPESILLEDCLILTTLLKEKADEVIKCLSESHWNSYCVVTRNKFESMCGGQKEGYAVLSYLSGCRKGRYLSTTKKELIEGIKVSLSSAVVSGVSSLDFDTFHLIWTQEKLQQQLDVIDRRWEMSRQSALALLKSGNKKLALRHAKEMKLGTENREKCNSLLNRVEEVLSVIANAESTKQISRKLADSE
;
A
#
# COMPACT_ATOMS: atom_id res chain seq x y z
N MET A 1 1.04 -14.70 33.29
CA MET A 1 2.48 -14.35 33.33
C MET A 1 3.00 -14.59 31.92
N TYR A 2 3.36 -13.53 31.20
CA TYR A 2 3.85 -13.64 29.82
C TYR A 2 5.34 -13.99 29.85
N ASN A 3 5.75 -14.95 29.04
CA ASN A 3 7.14 -15.42 29.00
C ASN A 3 8.04 -14.37 28.30
N GLU A 4 9.32 -14.29 28.67
CA GLU A 4 10.31 -13.31 28.14
C GLU A 4 10.47 -13.29 26.61
N GLY A 5 9.91 -14.26 25.87
CA GLY A 5 9.86 -14.29 24.40
C GLY A 5 8.57 -13.73 23.76
N GLU A 6 7.55 -13.41 24.55
CA GLU A 6 6.25 -12.93 24.05
C GLU A 6 6.16 -11.41 23.91
N ILE A 7 7.13 -10.66 24.43
CA ILE A 7 7.14 -9.20 24.37
C ILE A 7 8.39 -8.76 23.62
N THR A 8 8.21 -8.04 22.51
CA THR A 8 9.31 -7.48 21.71
C THR A 8 9.22 -5.96 21.68
N ARG A 9 10.37 -5.30 21.82
CA ARG A 9 10.48 -3.85 21.59
C ARG A 9 10.59 -3.59 20.10
N ILE A 10 9.90 -2.57 19.62
CA ILE A 10 9.97 -2.17 18.21
C ILE A 10 11.40 -1.79 17.80
N SER A 11 12.19 -1.24 18.72
CA SER A 11 13.60 -0.88 18.52
C SER A 11 14.52 -2.08 18.29
N ASP A 12 14.17 -3.26 18.80
CA ASP A 12 14.92 -4.49 18.59
C ASP A 12 14.56 -5.18 17.26
N MET A 13 13.49 -4.73 16.60
CA MET A 13 13.06 -5.26 15.32
C MET A 13 13.94 -4.76 14.17
N VAL A 14 14.14 -5.63 13.17
CA VAL A 14 14.92 -5.29 11.98
C VAL A 14 14.20 -4.19 11.19
N GLY A 15 14.84 -3.02 11.10
CA GLY A 15 14.32 -1.86 10.37
C GLY A 15 13.97 -2.21 8.91
N PRO A 16 12.69 -2.14 8.51
CA PRO A 16 12.21 -2.68 7.24
C PRO A 16 12.56 -1.80 6.04
N TYR A 17 12.81 -0.50 6.27
CA TYR A 17 13.16 0.49 5.26
C TYR A 17 14.67 0.55 4.96
N SER A 18 15.48 -0.19 5.71
CA SER A 18 16.93 -0.08 5.72
C SER A 18 17.59 -1.27 5.03
N GLY A 19 18.53 -1.00 4.11
CA GLY A 19 19.43 -2.04 3.59
C GLY A 19 20.31 -2.64 4.69
N ARG A 20 20.82 -3.88 4.49
CA ARG A 20 21.61 -4.64 5.49
C ARG A 20 22.77 -3.85 6.10
N ILE A 21 23.40 -2.96 5.33
CA ILE A 21 24.56 -2.15 5.77
C ILE A 21 24.09 -0.98 6.65
N THR A 22 23.01 -0.32 6.27
CA THR A 22 22.42 0.81 7.00
C THR A 22 21.90 0.37 8.38
N GLN A 23 21.52 -0.91 8.54
CA GLN A 23 21.09 -1.50 9.83
C GLN A 23 22.23 -1.60 10.85
N LEU A 24 23.46 -1.86 10.39
CA LEU A 24 24.65 -1.89 11.27
C LEU A 24 24.94 -0.47 11.81
N PHE A 25 24.78 0.55 10.97
CA PHE A 25 24.97 1.94 11.38
C PHE A 25 23.87 2.44 12.33
N TYR A 26 22.61 2.03 12.14
CA TYR A 26 21.53 2.37 13.07
C TYR A 26 21.73 1.77 14.47
N LYS A 27 22.17 0.50 14.57
CA LYS A 27 22.47 -0.15 15.86
C LYS A 27 23.63 0.51 16.61
N VAL A 28 24.64 0.99 15.89
CA VAL A 28 25.77 1.73 16.50
C VAL A 28 25.35 3.15 16.90
N LYS A 29 24.48 3.80 16.11
CA LYS A 29 23.98 5.14 16.40
C LYS A 29 23.02 5.18 17.60
N SER A 30 22.16 4.17 17.79
CA SER A 30 21.28 4.09 18.97
C SER A 30 22.06 3.90 20.28
N LEU A 31 23.22 3.23 20.22
CA LEU A 31 24.14 3.09 21.34
C LEU A 31 24.89 4.39 21.68
N MET A 32 25.11 5.28 20.70
CA MET A 32 25.91 6.51 20.88
C MET A 32 25.08 7.79 21.12
N ASN A 33 23.84 7.89 20.63
CA ASN A 33 23.09 9.16 20.57
C ASN A 33 21.71 9.14 21.25
N ARG A 34 21.63 8.78 22.53
CA ARG A 34 20.38 8.95 23.32
C ARG A 34 19.92 10.41 23.47
N SER A 35 20.75 11.41 23.18
CA SER A 35 20.44 12.83 23.45
C SER A 35 19.99 13.67 22.24
N THR A 36 19.93 13.11 21.02
CA THR A 36 19.61 13.88 19.79
C THR A 36 18.55 13.21 18.91
N MET A 37 17.61 12.48 19.49
CA MET A 37 16.53 11.81 18.75
C MET A 37 15.33 12.75 18.57
N SER A 38 14.64 12.67 17.43
CA SER A 38 13.38 13.40 17.26
C SER A 38 12.30 12.79 18.17
N PRO A 39 11.30 13.56 18.62
CA PRO A 39 10.25 13.06 19.51
C PRO A 39 9.52 11.81 18.98
N GLU A 40 9.38 11.68 17.65
CA GLU A 40 8.74 10.52 17.02
C GLU A 40 9.58 9.24 17.13
N SER A 41 10.91 9.34 17.03
CA SER A 41 11.80 8.18 17.21
C SER A 41 11.85 7.67 18.65
N ILE A 42 11.76 8.58 19.63
CA ILE A 42 11.80 8.25 21.06
C ILE A 42 10.54 7.47 21.47
N LEU A 43 9.37 7.85 20.93
CA LEU A 43 8.10 7.20 21.30
C LEU A 43 7.94 5.78 20.72
N LEU A 44 8.60 5.47 19.60
CA LEU A 44 8.61 4.12 19.01
C LEU A 44 9.57 3.18 19.75
N GLU A 45 10.61 3.72 20.40
CA GLU A 45 11.66 2.94 21.08
C GLU A 45 11.17 2.21 22.34
N ASP A 46 10.12 2.72 23.00
CA ASP A 46 9.55 2.19 24.25
C ASP A 46 8.24 1.41 24.06
N CYS A 47 7.78 1.20 22.82
CA CYS A 47 6.59 0.38 22.57
C CYS A 47 6.90 -1.12 22.70
N LEU A 48 6.29 -1.73 23.72
CA LEU A 48 6.27 -3.18 23.91
C LEU A 48 5.10 -3.77 23.14
N ILE A 49 5.39 -4.65 22.18
CA ILE A 49 4.36 -5.37 21.41
C ILE A 49 4.37 -6.83 21.84
N LEU A 50 3.17 -7.37 22.07
CA LEU A 50 3.02 -8.81 22.26
C LEU A 50 3.23 -9.52 20.91
N THR A 51 4.29 -10.33 20.81
CA THR A 51 4.69 -11.04 19.59
C THR A 51 3.55 -11.88 19.01
N THR A 52 2.69 -12.44 19.88
CA THR A 52 1.50 -13.21 19.45
C THR A 52 0.48 -12.32 18.73
N LEU A 53 0.16 -11.14 19.28
CA LEU A 53 -0.72 -10.16 18.62
C LEU A 53 -0.13 -9.66 17.31
N LEU A 54 1.20 -9.47 17.26
CA LEU A 54 1.88 -9.04 16.04
C LEU A 54 1.81 -10.09 14.95
N LYS A 55 1.97 -11.37 15.32
CA LYS A 55 1.81 -12.50 14.41
C LYS A 55 0.37 -12.61 13.92
N GLU A 56 -0.62 -12.54 14.81
CA GLU A 56 -2.04 -12.57 14.45
C GLU A 56 -2.39 -11.44 13.48
N LYS A 57 -1.89 -10.23 13.73
CA LYS A 57 -2.08 -9.09 12.82
C LYS A 57 -1.38 -9.28 11.48
N ALA A 58 -0.17 -9.84 11.46
CA ALA A 58 0.52 -10.17 10.22
C ALA A 58 -0.24 -11.22 9.40
N ASP A 59 -0.79 -12.24 10.05
CA ASP A 59 -1.60 -13.28 9.42
C ASP A 59 -2.94 -12.72 8.89
N GLU A 60 -3.57 -11.80 9.61
CA GLU A 60 -4.76 -11.05 9.16
C GLU A 60 -4.46 -10.24 7.89
N VAL A 61 -3.36 -9.47 7.90
CA VAL A 61 -2.94 -8.69 6.73
C VAL A 61 -2.63 -9.60 5.54
N ILE A 62 -1.91 -10.71 5.74
CA ILE A 62 -1.64 -11.69 4.67
C ILE A 62 -2.95 -12.27 4.13
N LYS A 63 -3.91 -12.61 5.01
CA LYS A 63 -5.21 -13.12 4.61
C LYS A 63 -5.96 -12.11 3.73
N CYS A 64 -6.06 -10.86 4.15
CA CYS A 64 -6.70 -9.82 3.35
C CYS A 64 -5.98 -9.58 2.01
N LEU A 65 -4.65 -9.69 1.97
CA LEU A 65 -3.90 -9.62 0.70
C LEU A 65 -4.13 -10.86 -0.17
N SER A 66 -4.36 -12.03 0.41
CA SER A 66 -4.62 -13.28 -0.31
C SER A 66 -6.00 -13.35 -0.95
N GLU A 67 -6.95 -12.52 -0.51
CA GLU A 67 -8.26 -12.36 -1.16
C GLU A 67 -8.15 -11.60 -2.50
N SER A 68 -6.97 -11.07 -2.84
CA SER A 68 -6.69 -10.48 -4.14
C SER A 68 -6.37 -11.53 -5.22
N HIS A 69 -6.22 -11.10 -6.47
CA HIS A 69 -5.90 -11.99 -7.61
C HIS A 69 -4.48 -12.59 -7.58
N TRP A 70 -3.68 -12.32 -6.55
CA TRP A 70 -2.30 -12.78 -6.45
C TRP A 70 -2.19 -14.09 -5.66
N ASN A 71 -1.50 -15.08 -6.22
CA ASN A 71 -1.43 -16.43 -5.62
C ASN A 71 -0.12 -16.74 -4.87
N SER A 72 0.93 -15.92 -5.06
CA SER A 72 2.26 -16.19 -4.48
C SER A 72 2.84 -15.03 -3.69
N TYR A 73 2.87 -13.85 -4.29
CA TYR A 73 3.28 -12.62 -3.65
C TYR A 73 2.34 -11.51 -4.07
N CYS A 74 2.12 -10.55 -3.18
CA CYS A 74 1.36 -9.34 -3.46
C CYS A 74 2.28 -8.14 -3.34
N VAL A 75 2.09 -7.15 -4.19
CA VAL A 75 2.72 -5.84 -4.06
C VAL A 75 1.65 -4.82 -3.74
N VAL A 76 1.85 -4.01 -2.71
CA VAL A 76 0.89 -2.99 -2.28
C VAL A 76 1.58 -1.67 -1.98
N THR A 77 0.84 -0.57 -2.08
CA THR A 77 1.32 0.74 -1.63
C THR A 77 1.42 0.78 -0.12
N ARG A 78 2.33 1.62 0.38
CA ARG A 78 2.53 1.85 1.81
C ARG A 78 1.23 2.27 2.49
N ASN A 79 0.51 3.22 1.90
CA ASN A 79 -0.75 3.72 2.45
C ASN A 79 -1.79 2.62 2.57
N LYS A 80 -1.93 1.78 1.54
CA LYS A 80 -2.86 0.64 1.57
C LYS A 80 -2.48 -0.36 2.65
N PHE A 81 -1.20 -0.73 2.72
CA PHE A 81 -0.70 -1.63 3.74
C PHE A 81 -0.92 -1.10 5.17
N GLU A 82 -0.58 0.16 5.42
CA GLU A 82 -0.79 0.81 6.72
C GLU A 82 -2.27 0.89 7.09
N SER A 83 -3.15 1.17 6.12
CA SER A 83 -4.60 1.16 6.36
C SER A 83 -5.12 -0.21 6.79
N MET A 84 -4.56 -1.30 6.26
CA MET A 84 -4.90 -2.68 6.66
C MET A 84 -4.35 -3.03 8.06
N CYS A 85 -3.25 -2.39 8.45
CA CYS A 85 -2.63 -2.59 9.76
C CYS A 85 -3.28 -1.75 10.87
N GLY A 86 -4.14 -0.77 10.53
CA GLY A 86 -4.74 0.16 11.48
C GLY A 86 -3.99 1.47 11.66
N GLY A 87 -2.91 1.70 10.91
CA GLY A 87 -2.12 2.93 10.99
C GLY A 87 -0.65 2.74 10.62
N GLN A 88 0.08 3.86 10.62
CA GLN A 88 1.50 3.90 10.30
C GLN A 88 2.36 3.14 11.32
N LYS A 89 2.03 3.24 12.62
CA LYS A 89 2.80 2.60 13.70
C LYS A 89 2.63 1.08 13.68
N GLU A 90 1.39 0.61 13.60
CA GLU A 90 1.08 -0.80 13.44
C GLU A 90 1.65 -1.35 12.14
N GLY A 91 1.51 -0.60 11.04
CA GLY A 91 2.11 -0.96 9.75
C GLY A 91 3.61 -1.14 9.83
N TYR A 92 4.32 -0.24 10.52
CA TYR A 92 5.76 -0.40 10.75
C TYR A 92 6.10 -1.69 11.50
N ALA A 93 5.39 -1.98 12.60
CA ALA A 93 5.63 -3.18 13.40
C ALA A 93 5.36 -4.45 12.60
N VAL A 94 4.23 -4.51 11.88
CA VAL A 94 3.86 -5.66 11.05
C VAL A 94 4.87 -5.85 9.93
N LEU A 95 5.30 -4.78 9.25
CA LEU A 95 6.31 -4.87 8.20
C LEU A 95 7.67 -5.32 8.76
N SER A 96 8.06 -4.84 9.94
CA SER A 96 9.30 -5.25 10.60
C SER A 96 9.28 -6.73 10.96
N TYR A 97 8.14 -7.23 11.45
CA TYR A 97 7.93 -8.64 11.74
C TYR A 97 8.00 -9.49 10.47
N LEU A 98 7.25 -9.11 9.42
CA LEU A 98 7.27 -9.80 8.13
C LEU A 98 8.67 -9.80 7.51
N SER A 99 9.42 -8.70 7.64
CA SER A 99 10.80 -8.61 7.15
C SER A 99 11.75 -9.51 7.94
N GLY A 100 11.60 -9.57 9.27
CA GLY A 100 12.32 -10.51 10.14
C GLY A 100 12.06 -11.97 9.77
N CYS A 101 10.81 -12.30 9.45
CA CYS A 101 10.40 -13.62 8.94
C CYS A 101 10.73 -13.84 7.45
N ARG A 102 11.34 -12.86 6.77
CA ARG A 102 11.60 -12.86 5.33
C ARG A 102 10.35 -13.09 4.47
N LYS A 103 9.18 -12.69 4.96
CA LYS A 103 7.89 -12.71 4.23
C LYS A 103 7.52 -11.34 3.67
N GLY A 104 8.14 -10.26 4.14
CA GLY A 104 7.92 -8.91 3.66
C GLY A 104 9.20 -8.26 3.14
N ARG A 105 9.06 -7.37 2.16
CA ARG A 105 10.15 -6.53 1.69
C ARG A 105 9.62 -5.17 1.28
N TYR A 106 10.29 -4.12 1.73
CA TYR A 106 10.00 -2.76 1.31
C TYR A 106 10.49 -2.47 -0.12
N LEU A 107 9.73 -1.63 -0.82
CA LEU A 107 9.98 -1.14 -2.16
C LEU A 107 9.92 0.38 -2.14
N SER A 108 10.88 1.02 -2.81
CA SER A 108 10.85 2.47 -3.05
C SER A 108 11.31 2.74 -4.47
N THR A 109 10.61 3.65 -5.15
CA THR A 109 10.98 4.11 -6.49
C THR A 109 10.74 5.60 -6.62
N THR A 110 11.64 6.28 -7.32
CA THR A 110 11.61 7.72 -7.57
C THR A 110 11.60 7.93 -9.08
N LYS A 111 10.40 7.95 -9.67
CA LYS A 111 10.23 8.35 -11.09
C LYS A 111 9.87 9.83 -11.23
N LYS A 112 8.80 10.27 -10.55
CA LYS A 112 8.33 11.67 -10.55
C LYS A 112 8.02 12.15 -9.13
N GLU A 113 7.37 11.30 -8.35
CA GLU A 113 7.27 11.39 -6.91
C GLU A 113 7.89 10.14 -6.27
N LEU A 114 8.22 10.23 -4.98
CA LEU A 114 8.62 9.07 -4.20
C LEU A 114 7.40 8.17 -4.00
N ILE A 115 7.49 6.94 -4.46
CA ILE A 115 6.44 5.94 -4.31
C ILE A 115 7.00 4.80 -3.46
N GLU A 116 6.31 4.52 -2.36
CA GLU A 116 6.69 3.52 -1.36
C GLU A 116 5.69 2.37 -1.32
N GLY A 117 6.19 1.15 -1.27
CA GLY A 117 5.39 -0.06 -1.32
C GLY A 117 6.00 -1.21 -0.54
N ILE A 118 5.23 -2.28 -0.44
CA ILE A 118 5.61 -3.50 0.24
C ILE A 118 5.30 -4.68 -0.67
N LYS A 119 6.28 -5.55 -0.86
CA LYS A 119 6.11 -6.90 -1.41
C LYS A 119 5.93 -7.88 -0.26
N VAL A 120 4.85 -8.65 -0.27
CA VAL A 120 4.51 -9.64 0.76
C VAL A 120 4.37 -11.02 0.12
N SER A 121 4.96 -12.04 0.73
CA SER A 121 4.70 -13.44 0.39
C SER A 121 3.35 -13.87 0.97
N LEU A 122 2.47 -14.39 0.12
CA LEU A 122 1.14 -14.89 0.50
C LEU A 122 1.17 -16.36 0.90
N SER A 123 2.28 -17.04 0.66
CA SER A 123 2.48 -18.44 1.01
C SER A 123 3.41 -18.57 2.23
N SER A 124 3.61 -19.80 2.70
CA SER A 124 4.63 -20.07 3.74
C SER A 124 6.07 -19.80 3.24
N ALA A 125 6.27 -19.65 1.93
CA ALA A 125 7.58 -19.44 1.34
C ALA A 125 8.17 -18.06 1.65
N VAL A 126 9.50 -17.99 1.62
CA VAL A 126 10.27 -16.75 1.73
C VAL A 126 9.99 -15.84 0.53
N VAL A 127 9.86 -14.54 0.79
CA VAL A 127 9.68 -13.55 -0.27
C VAL A 127 10.89 -13.52 -1.20
N SER A 128 10.63 -13.63 -2.50
CA SER A 128 11.66 -13.57 -3.52
C SER A 128 12.31 -12.19 -3.58
N GLY A 129 13.44 -12.10 -4.32
CA GLY A 129 14.04 -10.81 -4.66
C GLY A 129 13.04 -9.88 -5.35
N VAL A 130 13.30 -8.58 -5.27
CA VAL A 130 12.55 -7.58 -6.06
C VAL A 130 13.06 -7.66 -7.49
N SER A 131 12.15 -7.85 -8.43
CA SER A 131 12.38 -7.88 -9.88
C SER A 131 11.88 -6.59 -10.53
N SER A 132 12.23 -6.36 -11.80
CA SER A 132 11.67 -5.26 -12.58
C SER A 132 10.15 -5.37 -12.70
N LEU A 133 9.63 -6.59 -12.86
CA LEU A 133 8.19 -6.85 -12.94
C LEU A 133 7.47 -6.41 -11.65
N ASP A 134 8.08 -6.61 -10.47
CA ASP A 134 7.51 -6.12 -9.21
C ASP A 134 7.36 -4.59 -9.22
N PHE A 135 8.33 -3.87 -9.77
CA PHE A 135 8.25 -2.41 -9.92
C PHE A 135 7.20 -1.98 -10.94
N ASP A 136 7.09 -2.68 -12.07
CA ASP A 136 6.09 -2.38 -13.10
C ASP A 136 4.67 -2.62 -12.58
N THR A 137 4.43 -3.77 -11.93
CA THR A 137 3.17 -4.07 -11.22
C THR A 137 2.90 -3.04 -10.13
N PHE A 138 3.91 -2.67 -9.34
CA PHE A 138 3.76 -1.65 -8.30
C PHE A 138 3.33 -0.29 -8.87
N HIS A 139 3.92 0.12 -9.99
CA HIS A 139 3.54 1.36 -10.67
C HIS A 139 2.12 1.32 -11.22
N LEU A 140 1.68 0.18 -11.74
CA LEU A 140 0.30 -0.01 -12.20
C LEU A 140 -0.69 0.10 -11.03
N ILE A 141 -0.40 -0.56 -9.90
CA ILE A 141 -1.24 -0.49 -8.69
C ILE A 141 -1.32 0.95 -8.16
N TRP A 142 -0.19 1.65 -8.06
CA TRP A 142 -0.20 3.06 -7.66
C TRP A 142 -0.98 3.94 -8.66
N THR A 143 -0.87 3.66 -9.97
CA THR A 143 -1.63 4.39 -11.00
C THR A 143 -3.13 4.15 -10.85
N GLN A 144 -3.54 2.91 -10.57
CA GLN A 144 -4.93 2.56 -10.26
C GLN A 144 -5.45 3.37 -9.08
N GLU A 145 -4.70 3.41 -7.97
CA GLU A 145 -5.07 4.18 -6.77
C GLU A 145 -5.21 5.68 -7.06
N LYS A 146 -4.30 6.27 -7.86
CA LYS A 146 -4.38 7.68 -8.25
C LYS A 146 -5.57 7.98 -9.15
N LEU A 147 -5.88 7.09 -10.10
CA LEU A 147 -7.05 7.22 -10.97
C LEU A 147 -8.34 7.15 -10.14
N GLN A 148 -8.42 6.24 -9.17
CA GLN A 148 -9.56 6.15 -8.25
C GLN A 148 -9.73 7.44 -7.43
N GLN A 149 -8.64 7.97 -6.87
CA GLN A 149 -8.67 9.24 -6.15
C GLN A 149 -9.15 10.41 -7.03
N GLN A 150 -8.75 10.44 -8.31
CA GLN A 150 -9.22 11.45 -9.25
C GLN A 150 -10.73 11.32 -9.53
N LEU A 151 -11.24 10.11 -9.70
CA LEU A 151 -12.68 9.85 -9.85
C LEU A 151 -13.45 10.35 -8.63
N ASP A 152 -13.00 10.02 -7.42
CA ASP A 152 -13.66 10.45 -6.19
C ASP A 152 -13.72 11.99 -6.06
N VAL A 153 -12.65 12.68 -6.49
CA VAL A 153 -12.61 14.15 -6.52
C VAL A 153 -13.58 14.72 -7.56
N ILE A 154 -13.66 14.11 -8.74
CA ILE A 154 -14.61 14.52 -9.79
C ILE A 154 -16.05 14.33 -9.29
N ASP A 155 -16.35 13.21 -8.65
CA ASP A 155 -17.69 12.88 -8.15
C ASP A 155 -18.14 13.85 -7.06
N ARG A 156 -17.25 14.16 -6.10
CA ARG A 156 -17.53 15.18 -5.08
C ARG A 156 -17.79 16.56 -5.69
N ARG A 157 -16.97 16.98 -6.67
CA ARG A 157 -17.14 18.27 -7.36
C ARG A 157 -18.44 18.31 -8.16
N TRP A 158 -18.79 17.22 -8.81
CA TRP A 158 -20.02 17.11 -9.57
C TRP A 158 -21.24 17.28 -8.65
N GLU A 159 -21.25 16.63 -7.49
CA GLU A 159 -22.36 16.72 -6.53
C GLU A 159 -22.50 18.14 -5.97
N MET A 160 -21.40 18.80 -5.59
CA MET A 160 -21.43 20.20 -5.15
C MET A 160 -21.94 21.15 -6.23
N SER A 161 -21.51 20.95 -7.49
CA SER A 161 -21.97 21.76 -8.62
C SER A 161 -23.46 21.53 -8.91
N ARG A 162 -23.94 20.28 -8.79
CA ARG A 162 -25.35 19.93 -8.91
C ARG A 162 -26.20 20.65 -7.86
N GLN A 163 -25.80 20.60 -6.60
CA GLN A 163 -26.51 21.27 -5.51
C GLN A 163 -26.56 22.79 -5.70
N SER A 164 -25.44 23.39 -6.12
CA SER A 164 -25.33 24.82 -6.43
C SER A 164 -26.24 25.22 -7.61
N ALA A 165 -26.23 24.44 -8.70
CA ALA A 165 -27.10 24.67 -9.84
C ALA A 165 -28.59 24.62 -9.46
N LEU A 166 -28.98 23.63 -8.65
CA LEU A 166 -30.36 23.50 -8.16
C LEU A 166 -30.79 24.68 -7.28
N ALA A 167 -29.92 25.14 -6.38
CA ALA A 167 -30.19 26.31 -5.55
C ALA A 167 -30.36 27.58 -6.42
N LEU A 168 -29.49 27.78 -7.40
CA LEU A 168 -29.55 28.92 -8.31
C LEU A 168 -30.80 28.89 -9.20
N LEU A 169 -31.21 27.71 -9.68
CA LEU A 169 -32.47 27.53 -10.40
C LEU A 169 -33.67 27.93 -9.54
N LYS A 170 -33.70 27.48 -8.27
CA LYS A 170 -34.77 27.85 -7.32
C LYS A 170 -34.82 29.35 -7.04
N SER A 171 -33.66 30.02 -7.00
CA SER A 171 -33.56 31.48 -6.84
C SER A 171 -33.81 32.29 -8.12
N GLY A 172 -34.06 31.62 -9.27
CA GLY A 172 -34.31 32.28 -10.56
C GLY A 172 -33.06 32.71 -11.34
N ASN A 173 -31.85 32.46 -10.83
CA ASN A 173 -30.60 32.84 -11.49
C ASN A 173 -30.18 31.82 -12.56
N LYS A 174 -30.86 31.86 -13.71
CA LYS A 174 -30.67 30.92 -14.84
C LYS A 174 -29.26 30.96 -15.44
N LYS A 175 -28.59 32.13 -15.45
CA LYS A 175 -27.27 32.29 -16.08
C LYS A 175 -26.18 31.55 -15.29
N LEU A 176 -26.19 31.68 -13.96
CA LEU A 176 -25.24 30.96 -13.11
C LEU A 176 -25.55 29.46 -13.06
N ALA A 177 -26.83 29.08 -13.04
CA ALA A 177 -27.23 27.67 -13.14
C ALA A 177 -26.72 27.01 -14.43
N LEU A 178 -26.84 27.69 -15.58
CA LEU A 178 -26.32 27.19 -16.86
C LEU A 178 -24.79 27.03 -16.85
N ARG A 179 -24.06 27.91 -16.17
CA ARG A 179 -22.61 27.80 -16.01
C ARG A 179 -22.23 26.52 -15.26
N HIS A 180 -22.87 26.27 -14.10
CA HIS A 180 -22.64 25.04 -13.33
C HIS A 180 -23.00 23.78 -14.13
N ALA A 181 -24.07 23.82 -14.94
CA ALA A 181 -24.42 22.70 -15.82
C ALA A 181 -23.34 22.40 -16.88
N LYS A 182 -22.70 23.43 -17.45
CA LYS A 182 -21.58 23.26 -18.39
C LYS A 182 -20.35 22.67 -17.70
N GLU A 183 -20.04 23.13 -16.48
CA GLU A 183 -18.94 22.59 -15.68
C GLU A 183 -19.17 21.12 -15.31
N MET A 184 -20.42 20.74 -14.99
CA MET A 184 -20.81 19.35 -14.77
C MET A 184 -20.62 18.48 -16.01
N LYS A 185 -20.98 18.97 -17.21
CA LYS A 185 -20.77 18.23 -18.47
C LYS A 185 -19.30 17.95 -18.74
N LEU A 186 -18.42 18.93 -18.53
CA LEU A 186 -16.98 18.71 -18.66
C LEU A 186 -16.47 17.71 -17.60
N GLY A 187 -17.02 17.78 -16.39
CA GLY A 187 -16.75 16.82 -15.32
C GLY A 187 -17.10 15.38 -15.71
N THR A 188 -18.24 15.15 -16.36
CA THR A 188 -18.66 13.81 -16.81
C THR A 188 -17.76 13.27 -17.91
N GLU A 189 -17.37 14.10 -18.89
CA GLU A 189 -16.42 13.67 -19.94
C GLU A 189 -15.05 13.29 -19.37
N ASN A 190 -14.56 14.04 -18.36
CA ASN A 190 -13.32 13.70 -17.67
C ASN A 190 -13.46 12.43 -16.82
N ARG A 191 -14.61 12.24 -16.15
CA ARG A 191 -14.92 11.01 -15.41
C ARG A 191 -14.85 9.79 -16.32
N GLU A 192 -15.45 9.85 -17.49
CA GLU A 192 -15.44 8.76 -18.48
C GLU A 192 -14.01 8.40 -18.93
N LYS A 193 -13.18 9.42 -19.20
CA LYS A 193 -11.76 9.21 -19.55
C LYS A 193 -10.99 8.53 -18.42
N CYS A 194 -11.13 9.02 -17.18
CA CYS A 194 -10.49 8.41 -16.01
C CYS A 194 -10.95 6.97 -15.81
N ASN A 195 -12.25 6.70 -15.97
CA ASN A 195 -12.82 5.36 -15.82
C ASN A 195 -12.32 4.39 -16.91
N SER A 196 -12.20 4.86 -18.16
CA SER A 196 -11.65 4.05 -19.26
C SER A 196 -10.18 3.67 -19.01
N LEU A 197 -9.37 4.61 -18.49
CA LEU A 197 -7.99 4.34 -18.10
C LEU A 197 -7.90 3.38 -16.92
N LEU A 198 -8.78 3.53 -15.91
CA LEU A 198 -8.83 2.66 -14.75
C LEU A 198 -9.12 1.21 -15.16
N ASN A 199 -10.16 0.99 -15.97
CA ASN A 199 -10.51 -0.33 -16.51
C ASN A 199 -9.34 -0.97 -17.27
N ARG A 200 -8.59 -0.17 -18.04
CA ARG A 200 -7.43 -0.66 -18.78
C ARG A 200 -6.30 -1.09 -17.84
N VAL A 201 -6.04 -0.35 -16.77
CA VAL A 201 -5.03 -0.72 -15.76
C VAL A 201 -5.43 -2.02 -15.03
N GLU A 202 -6.71 -2.17 -14.69
CA GLU A 202 -7.25 -3.38 -14.05
C GLU A 202 -7.15 -4.61 -14.96
N GLU A 203 -7.44 -4.44 -16.26
CA GLU A 203 -7.26 -5.47 -17.27
C GLU A 203 -5.78 -5.93 -17.32
N VAL A 204 -4.84 -5.00 -17.39
CA VAL A 204 -3.40 -5.31 -17.43
C VAL A 204 -2.94 -6.03 -16.16
N LEU A 205 -3.37 -5.57 -14.98
CA LEU A 205 -3.04 -6.23 -13.71
C LEU A 205 -3.58 -7.67 -13.65
N SER A 206 -4.82 -7.89 -14.12
CA SER A 206 -5.41 -9.23 -14.22
C SER A 206 -4.63 -10.14 -15.16
N VAL A 207 -4.21 -9.64 -16.33
CA VAL A 207 -3.38 -10.40 -17.27
C VAL A 207 -2.03 -10.78 -16.66
N ILE A 208 -1.37 -9.86 -15.95
CA ILE A 208 -0.11 -10.14 -15.26
C ILE A 208 -0.30 -11.25 -14.21
N ALA A 209 -1.33 -11.13 -13.37
CA ALA A 209 -1.63 -12.11 -12.33
C ALA A 209 -1.91 -13.51 -12.88
N ASN A 210 -2.67 -13.60 -13.98
CA ASN A 210 -2.95 -14.84 -14.68
C ASN A 210 -1.68 -15.45 -15.32
N ALA A 211 -0.82 -14.62 -15.91
CA ALA A 211 0.44 -15.05 -16.49
C ALA A 211 1.41 -15.58 -15.42
N GLU A 212 1.51 -14.91 -14.27
CA GLU A 212 2.33 -15.36 -13.15
C GLU A 212 1.82 -16.68 -12.56
N SER A 213 0.50 -16.83 -12.41
CA SER A 213 -0.12 -18.06 -11.93
C SER A 213 0.12 -19.24 -12.88
N THR A 214 -0.07 -19.03 -14.18
CA THR A 214 0.22 -20.05 -15.21
C THR A 214 1.70 -20.46 -15.17
N LYS A 215 2.62 -19.49 -15.10
CA LYS A 215 4.06 -19.77 -15.00
C LYS A 215 4.41 -20.61 -13.77
N GLN A 216 3.73 -20.38 -12.65
CA GLN A 216 3.95 -21.16 -11.43
C GLN A 216 3.44 -22.59 -11.57
N ILE A 217 2.26 -22.79 -12.16
CA ILE A 217 1.69 -24.12 -12.40
C ILE A 217 2.61 -24.91 -13.34
N SER A 218 3.06 -24.32 -14.45
CA SER A 218 3.96 -24.98 -15.39
C SER A 218 5.29 -25.40 -14.76
N ARG A 219 5.86 -24.58 -13.87
CA ARG A 219 7.08 -24.96 -13.12
C ARG A 219 6.84 -26.15 -12.20
N LYS A 220 5.75 -26.14 -11.43
CA LYS A 220 5.40 -27.25 -10.52
C LYS A 220 5.23 -28.57 -11.27
N LEU A 221 4.67 -28.54 -12.48
CA LEU A 221 4.52 -29.72 -13.33
C LEU A 221 5.88 -30.21 -13.85
N ALA A 222 6.75 -29.32 -14.30
CA ALA A 222 8.09 -29.67 -14.77
C ALA A 222 9.00 -30.23 -13.67
N ASP A 223 8.83 -29.79 -12.42
CA ASP A 223 9.59 -30.31 -11.26
C ASP A 223 9.04 -31.67 -10.75
N SER A 224 7.91 -32.14 -11.30
CA SER A 224 7.26 -33.41 -10.91
C SER A 224 7.46 -34.56 -11.91
N GLU A 225 8.14 -34.30 -13.02
CA GLU A 225 8.61 -35.29 -14.01
C GLU A 225 10.08 -35.65 -13.76
#